data_AF-A0A345HIN7-F1
#
_entry.id   AF-A0A345HIN7-F1
#
_cell.length_a   1.000
_cell.length_b   1.000
_cell.length_c   1.000
_cell.angle_alpha   90.00
_cell.angle_beta   90.00
_cell.angle_gamma   90.00
#
_symmetry.space_group_name_H-M   'P 1'
#
loop_
_entity.id
_entity.type
_entity.pdbx_description
1 polymer ?
#
loop_
_entity_poly.entity_id
_entity_poly.type
_entity_poly.pdbx_seq_one_letter_code
_entity_poly.pdbx_strand_id
1 'polypeptide(L)'
;MDKVRWPRWVVVVGVALIALSAGMYAATPDLPEIRQVELTVLAEKPDGSCQVRWRDPYTDRDREDAYQCDPDRDDILKDSLHDPESGEGWDSGWVLAEGAHKGELYSFDQDKDVGGALGDASDILLLLGLPVTLVGLIAGGLRAVELRTGGVSRATVRRAHQLRESAARVHEDHRRAVEAVVAAWAPVHTAEVRATLDGLTVRGLPHARALRQQDLSTVNAVRDAAVRYPGRLPGLGRRATEEVLAALEHTTAEACDRAAVRLDAERPGQDTTALLRALRVLVAAGPETYWAVERARALGVHLTPELIAAAARPRRSGRWASEREQAEGHVAARTLHRVLAQAGQEHLARHLAQASVELLRGADPDPEGLAARADFAQRPAAYYWALEAATRVSERSCAHRTAPEEPRVEAATG
;
A
#
# COMPACT_ATOMS: atom_id res chain seq x y z
N MET A 1 -12.79 25.10 24.95
CA MET A 1 -11.68 25.66 24.14
C MET A 1 -11.27 24.66 23.07
N ASP A 2 -11.44 25.01 21.79
CA ASP A 2 -11.14 24.11 20.68
C ASP A 2 -9.64 23.83 20.56
N LYS A 3 -9.23 22.59 20.90
CA LYS A 3 -7.85 22.08 20.81
C LYS A 3 -7.21 22.21 19.42
N VAL A 4 -7.97 22.58 18.38
CA VAL A 4 -7.50 22.78 17.00
C VAL A 4 -6.90 24.17 16.79
N ARG A 5 -7.22 25.16 17.63
CA ARG A 5 -6.69 26.53 17.51
C ARG A 5 -5.41 26.77 18.30
N TRP A 6 -5.08 25.91 19.27
CA TRP A 6 -3.94 26.08 20.16
C TRP A 6 -2.59 26.30 19.44
N PRO A 7 -2.14 25.45 18.48
CA PRO A 7 -0.83 25.64 17.85
C PRO A 7 -0.76 26.91 16.98
N ARG A 8 -1.89 27.39 16.44
CA ARG A 8 -1.95 28.64 15.68
C ARG A 8 -1.76 29.85 16.59
N TRP A 9 -2.39 29.86 17.76
CA TRP A 9 -2.21 30.94 18.73
C TRP A 9 -0.80 30.95 19.31
N VAL A 10 -0.17 29.78 19.52
CA VAL A 10 1.22 29.69 19.99
C VAL A 10 2.20 30.35 19.00
N VAL A 11 2.06 30.09 17.69
CA VAL A 11 2.89 30.75 16.66
C VAL A 11 2.62 32.25 16.59
N VAL A 12 1.34 32.67 16.64
CA VAL A 12 0.97 34.10 16.60
C VAL A 12 1.55 34.85 17.81
N VAL A 13 1.46 34.27 19.00
CA VAL A 13 2.03 34.85 20.23
C VAL A 13 3.56 34.95 20.11
N GLY A 14 4.23 33.89 19.67
CA GLY A 14 5.68 33.92 19.51
C GLY A 14 6.15 34.97 18.47
N VAL A 15 5.46 35.10 17.34
CA VAL A 15 5.78 36.13 16.32
C VAL A 15 5.50 37.52 16.85
N ALA A 16 4.43 37.72 17.62
CA ALA A 16 4.12 39.01 18.23
C ALA A 16 5.20 39.44 19.24
N LEU A 17 5.74 38.50 20.03
CA LEU A 17 6.85 38.78 20.97
C LEU A 17 8.13 39.19 20.24
N ILE A 18 8.47 38.51 19.13
CA ILE A 18 9.63 38.85 18.30
C ILE A 18 9.45 40.23 17.64
N ALA A 19 8.25 40.51 17.10
CA ALA A 19 7.95 41.80 16.50
C ALA A 19 8.00 42.94 17.52
N LEU A 20 7.56 42.69 18.76
CA LEU A 20 7.64 43.66 19.85
C LEU A 20 9.10 43.93 20.26
N SER A 21 9.94 42.89 20.35
CA SER A 21 11.38 43.03 20.56
C SER A 21 12.05 43.87 19.47
N ALA A 22 11.79 43.58 18.19
CA ALA A 22 12.30 44.37 17.08
C ALA A 22 11.83 45.83 17.12
N GLY A 23 10.57 46.07 17.52
CA GLY A 23 10.02 47.42 17.70
C GLY A 23 10.70 48.20 18.82
N MET A 24 11.05 47.55 19.94
CA MET A 24 11.80 48.21 21.02
C MET A 24 13.25 48.50 20.61
N TYR A 25 13.90 47.58 19.89
CA TYR A 25 15.25 47.80 19.37
C TYR A 25 15.31 48.94 18.34
N ALA A 26 14.27 49.10 17.51
CA ALA A 26 14.18 50.23 16.59
C ALA A 26 13.85 51.56 17.28
N ALA A 27 13.37 51.52 18.52
CA ALA A 27 13.03 52.69 19.33
C ALA A 27 14.14 53.07 20.32
N THR A 28 15.13 52.20 20.55
CA THR A 28 16.35 52.58 21.27
C THR A 28 17.10 53.62 20.43
N PRO A 29 17.48 54.77 21.02
CA PRO A 29 18.25 55.78 20.32
C PRO A 29 19.56 55.17 19.80
N ASP A 30 19.97 55.59 18.60
CA ASP A 30 21.25 55.18 18.04
C ASP A 30 22.36 55.51 19.05
N LEU A 31 23.26 54.53 19.29
CA LEU A 31 24.43 54.77 20.11
C LEU A 31 25.21 55.95 19.50
N PRO A 32 25.67 56.91 20.31
CA PRO A 32 26.40 58.04 19.78
C PRO A 32 27.62 57.55 19.01
N GLU A 33 27.95 58.21 17.90
CA GLU A 33 29.18 57.91 17.18
C GLU A 33 30.37 58.08 18.14
N ILE A 34 31.12 57.01 18.38
CA ILE A 34 32.32 57.01 19.23
C ILE A 34 33.58 56.86 18.39
N ARG A 35 34.66 57.53 18.81
CA ARG A 35 35.97 57.42 18.15
C ARG A 35 37.02 56.97 19.16
N GLN A 36 37.84 55.99 18.79
CA GLN A 36 38.94 55.52 19.62
C GLN A 36 40.04 56.57 19.69
N VAL A 37 40.59 56.80 20.87
CA VAL A 37 41.73 57.69 21.15
C VAL A 37 42.73 56.98 22.06
N GLU A 38 43.99 57.39 21.97
CA GLU A 38 45.04 56.96 22.90
C GLU A 38 44.97 57.81 24.18
N LEU A 39 45.07 57.15 25.31
CA LEU A 39 45.05 57.73 26.66
C LEU A 39 46.44 57.59 27.26
N THR A 40 46.94 58.68 27.83
CA THR A 40 48.15 58.68 28.66
C THR A 40 47.73 58.63 30.12
N VAL A 41 48.14 57.60 30.86
CA VAL A 41 47.76 57.37 32.25
C VAL A 41 48.69 58.17 33.16
N LEU A 42 48.14 59.18 33.82
CA LEU A 42 48.88 60.07 34.74
C LEU A 42 48.97 59.48 36.15
N ALA A 43 47.90 58.83 36.61
CA ALA A 43 47.85 58.15 37.89
C ALA A 43 46.82 57.01 37.84
N GLU A 44 47.15 55.87 38.43
CA GLU A 44 46.25 54.73 38.58
C GLU A 44 46.13 54.34 40.05
N LYS A 45 44.90 54.16 40.51
CA LYS A 45 44.61 53.65 41.85
C LYS A 45 44.41 52.13 41.82
N PRO A 46 44.63 51.43 42.94
CA PRO A 46 44.43 49.97 43.02
C PRO A 46 42.99 49.50 42.72
N ASP A 47 42.00 50.39 42.69
CA ASP A 47 40.61 50.08 42.33
C ASP A 47 40.34 50.18 40.81
N GLY A 48 41.39 50.38 40.00
CA GLY A 48 41.31 50.53 38.55
C GLY A 48 40.87 51.93 38.08
N SER A 49 40.63 52.87 39.01
CA SER A 49 40.36 54.26 38.64
C SER A 49 41.65 54.97 38.25
N CYS A 50 41.65 55.56 37.07
CA CYS A 50 42.76 56.26 36.48
C CYS A 50 42.44 57.74 36.28
N GLN A 51 43.47 58.58 36.37
CA GLN A 51 43.46 59.91 35.79
C GLN A 51 44.23 59.83 34.48
N VAL A 52 43.56 60.16 33.38
CA VAL A 52 44.13 60.04 32.04
C VAL A 52 44.16 61.38 31.35
N ARG A 53 45.18 61.58 30.53
CA ARG A 53 45.32 62.68 29.59
C ARG A 53 45.11 62.15 28.17
N TRP A 54 44.35 62.86 27.35
CA TRP A 54 44.22 62.54 25.93
C TRP A 54 44.16 63.80 25.10
N ARG A 55 44.56 63.69 23.83
CA ARG A 55 44.42 64.77 22.87
C ARG A 55 43.05 64.68 22.20
N ASP A 56 42.20 65.68 22.43
CA ASP A 56 40.87 65.75 21.83
C ASP A 56 41.01 65.83 20.30
N PRO A 57 40.55 64.81 19.54
CA PRO A 57 40.76 64.73 18.10
C PRO A 57 39.96 65.80 17.32
N TYR A 58 39.09 66.55 17.98
CA TYR A 58 38.24 67.57 17.38
C TYR A 58 38.71 69.00 17.68
N THR A 59 39.34 69.22 18.84
CA THR A 59 39.83 70.55 19.24
C THR A 59 41.34 70.66 19.27
N ASP A 60 42.06 69.54 19.10
CA ASP A 60 43.52 69.44 19.16
C ASP A 60 44.12 69.94 20.49
N ARG A 61 43.32 69.89 21.56
CA ARG A 61 43.71 70.27 22.93
C ARG A 61 43.85 69.03 23.79
N ASP A 62 44.85 69.04 24.65
CA ASP A 62 44.98 68.01 25.67
C ASP A 62 43.92 68.24 26.75
N ARG A 63 43.22 67.16 27.12
CA ARG A 63 42.22 67.12 28.19
C ARG A 63 42.64 66.08 29.21
N GLU A 64 42.25 66.29 30.45
CA GLU A 64 42.48 65.37 31.56
C GLU A 64 41.16 65.10 32.28
N ASP A 65 40.89 63.84 32.57
CA ASP A 65 39.66 63.44 33.27
C ASP A 65 39.85 62.08 33.95
N ALA A 66 38.90 61.73 34.82
CA ALA A 66 38.83 60.42 35.43
C ALA A 66 38.33 59.37 34.42
N TYR A 67 39.02 58.24 34.34
CA TYR A 67 38.68 57.11 33.48
C TYR A 67 38.83 55.81 34.27
N GLN A 68 38.07 54.78 33.91
CA GLN A 68 38.26 53.45 34.49
C GLN A 68 39.16 52.67 33.55
N CYS A 69 40.42 52.46 33.94
CA CYS A 69 41.33 51.65 33.14
C CYS A 69 40.90 50.19 33.16
N ASP A 70 41.28 49.44 32.11
CA ASP A 70 41.06 48.00 32.08
C ASP A 70 41.93 47.32 33.17
N PRO A 71 41.30 46.71 34.20
CA PRO A 71 42.06 46.06 35.28
C PRO A 71 42.90 44.88 34.76
N ASP A 72 42.46 44.27 33.65
CA ASP A 72 43.09 43.10 33.03
C ASP A 72 44.15 43.48 31.97
N ARG A 73 44.48 44.78 31.80
CA ARG A 73 45.55 45.17 30.87
C ARG A 73 46.91 44.61 31.31
N ASP A 74 47.73 44.26 30.32
CA ASP A 74 49.05 43.68 30.51
C ASP A 74 49.94 44.60 31.37
N ASP A 75 50.71 44.03 32.29
CA ASP A 75 51.57 44.78 33.23
C ASP A 75 52.62 45.62 32.47
N ILE A 76 53.01 45.20 31.27
CA ILE A 76 53.92 45.96 30.41
C ILE A 76 53.32 47.30 29.93
N LEU A 77 51.99 47.43 29.90
CA LEU A 77 51.28 48.66 29.58
C LEU A 77 51.00 49.51 30.83
N LYS A 78 51.09 48.91 32.02
CA LYS A 78 50.96 49.59 33.33
C LYS A 78 52.27 50.24 33.77
N ASP A 79 53.42 49.67 33.41
CA ASP A 79 54.73 50.18 33.81
C ASP A 79 55.22 51.35 32.93
N SER A 80 55.78 52.36 33.58
CA SER A 80 56.44 53.60 33.07
C SER A 80 57.58 53.42 32.03
N LEU A 81 57.73 52.23 31.44
CA LEU A 81 58.85 51.82 30.61
C LEU A 81 58.78 52.29 29.15
N HIS A 82 57.71 52.94 28.69
CA HIS A 82 57.59 53.41 27.30
C HIS A 82 57.98 54.88 27.07
N ASP A 83 57.93 55.71 28.12
CA ASP A 83 58.50 57.07 28.09
C ASP A 83 59.47 57.25 29.27
N PRO A 84 60.77 56.99 29.07
CA PRO A 84 61.77 57.11 30.13
C PRO A 84 61.99 58.57 30.60
N GLU A 85 61.47 59.58 29.89
CA GLU A 85 61.58 60.99 30.29
C GLU A 85 60.41 61.46 31.17
N SER A 86 59.19 60.97 30.93
CA SER A 86 57.99 61.40 31.69
C SER A 86 57.50 60.39 32.74
N GLY A 87 57.75 59.09 32.54
CA GLY A 87 57.30 58.02 33.44
C GLY A 87 55.80 57.69 33.39
N GLU A 88 55.10 58.09 32.33
CA GLU A 88 53.64 57.91 32.17
C GLU A 88 53.28 56.59 31.43
N GLY A 89 52.12 55.98 31.75
CA GLY A 89 51.59 54.76 31.10
C GLY A 89 50.63 55.06 29.95
N TRP A 90 50.16 54.05 29.22
CA TRP A 90 49.21 54.22 28.10
C TRP A 90 48.02 53.25 28.16
N ASP A 91 46.85 53.73 27.73
CA ASP A 91 45.62 52.96 27.57
C ASP A 91 44.86 53.42 26.30
N SER A 92 43.78 52.75 25.91
CA SER A 92 42.91 53.19 24.82
C SER A 92 41.51 53.49 25.33
N GLY A 93 40.96 54.64 24.92
CA GLY A 93 39.65 55.11 25.30
C GLY A 93 38.78 55.40 24.09
N TRP A 94 37.51 55.68 24.34
CA TRP A 94 36.58 56.13 23.31
C TRP A 94 36.10 57.52 23.69
N VAL A 95 36.01 58.44 22.72
CA VAL A 95 35.43 59.76 22.93
C VAL A 95 34.18 59.92 22.08
N LEU A 96 33.23 60.71 22.58
CA LEU A 96 32.01 61.05 21.84
C LEU A 96 32.36 61.90 20.60
N ALA A 97 31.90 61.48 19.43
CA ALA A 97 32.14 62.17 18.15
C ALA A 97 31.08 63.23 17.82
N GLU A 98 29.97 63.23 18.55
CA GLU A 98 28.81 64.09 18.30
C GLU A 98 28.17 64.61 19.60
N GLY A 99 27.27 65.59 19.45
CA GLY A 99 26.54 66.20 20.56
C GLY A 99 27.32 67.26 21.36
N ALA A 100 26.73 67.70 22.47
CA ALA A 100 27.30 68.74 23.35
C ALA A 100 28.55 68.28 24.10
N HIS A 101 28.71 66.97 24.25
CA HIS A 101 29.81 66.29 24.96
C HIS A 101 30.93 65.82 24.01
N LYS A 102 30.98 66.37 22.79
CA LYS A 102 31.97 65.99 21.78
C LYS A 102 33.40 66.17 22.31
N GLY A 103 34.18 65.09 22.22
CA GLY A 103 35.55 65.01 22.71
C GLY A 103 35.70 64.62 24.18
N GLU A 104 34.59 64.46 24.93
CA GLU A 104 34.59 63.88 26.29
C GLU A 104 34.76 62.35 26.22
N LEU A 105 35.42 61.79 27.24
CA LEU A 105 35.63 60.36 27.34
C LEU A 105 34.31 59.63 27.59
N TYR A 106 34.06 58.62 26.77
CA TYR A 106 32.95 57.71 26.87
C TYR A 106 33.33 56.52 27.76
N SER A 107 32.57 56.32 28.83
CA SER A 107 32.71 55.16 29.72
C SER A 107 31.52 54.23 29.54
N PHE A 108 31.77 53.02 29.03
CA PHE A 108 30.75 51.98 28.85
C PHE A 108 30.09 51.57 30.17
N ASP A 109 30.75 51.77 31.32
CA ASP A 109 30.19 51.44 32.62
C ASP A 109 29.23 52.50 33.17
N GLN A 110 29.39 53.77 32.79
CA GLN A 110 28.45 54.83 33.18
C GLN A 110 27.15 54.79 32.36
N ASP A 111 27.20 54.23 31.14
CA ASP A 111 26.05 54.16 30.23
C ASP A 111 25.24 52.85 30.31
N LYS A 112 25.60 51.93 31.21
CA LYS A 112 24.76 50.76 31.54
C LYS A 112 23.33 51.16 31.96
N ASP A 113 23.15 52.38 32.48
CA ASP A 113 21.83 52.93 32.85
C ASP A 113 21.06 53.57 31.69
N VAL A 114 21.72 53.95 30.58
CA VAL A 114 21.07 54.67 29.47
C VAL A 114 20.36 53.71 28.49
N GLY A 115 20.85 52.46 28.37
CA GLY A 115 20.15 51.37 27.67
C GLY A 115 19.34 50.43 28.57
N GLY A 116 19.42 50.60 29.90
CA GLY A 116 19.30 49.53 30.90
C GLY A 116 17.93 48.91 31.17
N ALA A 117 16.83 49.43 30.62
CA ALA A 117 15.50 48.84 30.82
C ALA A 117 14.84 48.33 29.54
N LEU A 118 15.07 49.02 28.41
CA LEU A 118 14.48 48.66 27.12
C LEU A 118 15.30 47.59 26.39
N GLY A 119 16.64 47.62 26.52
CA GLY A 119 17.51 46.57 25.99
C GLY A 119 17.27 45.23 26.67
N ASP A 120 17.32 45.20 28.00
CA ASP A 120 17.08 43.99 28.80
C ASP A 120 15.69 43.40 28.57
N ALA A 121 14.66 44.24 28.44
CA ALA A 121 13.31 43.79 28.12
C ALA A 121 13.20 43.20 26.70
N SER A 122 13.94 43.76 25.73
CA SER A 122 14.00 43.24 24.36
C SER A 122 14.65 41.86 24.30
N ASP A 123 15.78 41.67 24.99
CA ASP A 123 16.50 40.40 25.01
C ASP A 123 15.68 39.28 25.67
N ILE A 124 14.97 39.59 26.76
CA ILE A 124 14.04 38.65 27.40
C ILE A 124 12.89 38.25 26.46
N LEU A 125 12.33 39.22 25.71
CA LEU A 125 11.25 38.95 24.77
C LEU A 125 11.69 38.10 23.57
N LEU A 126 12.91 38.30 23.09
CA LEU A 126 13.49 37.51 22.01
C LEU A 126 13.82 36.08 22.51
N LEU A 127 14.41 35.96 23.70
CA LEU A 127 14.71 34.69 24.37
C LEU A 127 13.45 33.83 24.61
N LEU A 128 12.30 34.46 24.89
CA LEU A 128 11.02 33.75 25.08
C LEU A 128 10.25 33.52 23.76
N GLY A 129 10.28 34.48 22.83
CA GLY A 129 9.53 34.40 21.57
C GLY A 129 10.05 33.32 20.61
N LEU A 130 11.36 33.15 20.53
CA LEU A 130 12.03 32.21 19.62
C LEU A 130 11.73 30.72 19.96
N PRO A 131 11.83 30.25 21.22
CA PRO A 131 11.45 28.87 21.55
C PRO A 131 9.93 28.62 21.41
N VAL A 132 9.09 29.61 21.74
CA VAL A 132 7.62 29.49 21.60
C VAL A 132 7.22 29.33 20.13
N THR A 133 7.81 30.12 19.21
CA THR A 133 7.57 29.96 17.77
C THR A 133 8.09 28.61 17.25
N LEU A 134 9.27 28.18 17.67
CA LEU A 134 9.85 26.89 17.27
C LEU A 134 8.97 25.71 17.71
N VAL A 135 8.51 25.69 18.97
CA VAL A 135 7.58 24.68 19.49
C VAL A 135 6.26 24.70 18.72
N GLY A 136 5.73 25.88 18.41
CA GLY A 136 4.52 26.03 17.60
C GLY A 136 4.67 25.48 16.18
N LEU A 137 5.81 25.72 15.53
CA LEU A 137 6.14 25.22 14.20
C LEU A 137 6.37 23.71 14.19
N ILE A 138 7.10 23.16 15.16
CA ILE A 138 7.33 21.72 15.29
C ILE A 138 6.02 20.99 15.58
N ALA A 139 5.23 21.45 16.55
CA ALA A 139 3.93 20.85 16.87
C ALA A 139 2.93 20.99 15.71
N GLY A 140 2.94 22.13 15.01
CA GLY A 140 2.13 22.34 13.81
C GLY A 140 2.54 21.45 12.64
N GLY A 141 3.85 21.28 12.42
CA GLY A 141 4.43 20.44 11.38
C GLY A 141 4.15 18.96 11.62
N LEU A 142 4.41 18.44 12.82
CA LEU A 142 4.13 17.06 13.20
C LEU A 142 2.65 16.73 13.03
N ARG A 143 1.76 17.62 13.49
CA ARG A 143 0.31 17.42 13.36
C ARG A 143 -0.18 17.53 11.91
N ALA A 144 0.43 18.39 11.10
CA ALA A 144 0.11 18.49 9.67
C ALA A 144 0.57 17.24 8.88
N VAL A 145 1.71 16.66 9.25
CA VAL A 145 2.21 15.39 8.71
C VAL A 145 1.29 14.26 9.14
N GLU A 146 0.94 14.15 10.42
CA GLU A 146 0.03 13.12 10.94
C GLU A 146 -1.39 13.20 10.33
N LEU A 147 -1.88 14.41 10.06
CA LEU A 147 -3.13 14.63 9.33
C LEU A 147 -3.03 14.33 7.83
N ARG A 148 -1.84 14.38 7.22
CA ARG A 148 -1.60 14.01 5.81
C ARG A 148 -1.31 12.53 5.62
N THR A 149 -0.71 11.85 6.61
CA THR A 149 -0.42 10.40 6.60
C THR A 149 -1.59 9.57 7.14
N GLY A 150 -2.76 10.20 7.25
CA GLY A 150 -3.99 9.67 7.82
C GLY A 150 -4.47 8.35 7.25
N GLY A 151 -4.70 8.37 5.94
CA GLY A 151 -5.19 7.26 5.16
C GLY A 151 -4.26 6.96 4.01
N VAL A 152 -4.52 5.85 3.34
CA VAL A 152 -3.76 5.43 2.17
C VAL A 152 -3.92 6.45 1.04
N SER A 153 -2.84 6.76 0.31
CA SER A 153 -2.90 7.75 -0.78
C SER A 153 -3.94 7.34 -1.84
N ARG A 154 -4.59 8.32 -2.48
CA ARG A 154 -5.53 8.05 -3.59
C ARG A 154 -4.89 7.21 -4.71
N ALA A 155 -3.60 7.39 -4.94
CA ALA A 155 -2.85 6.61 -5.93
C ALA A 155 -2.74 5.14 -5.53
N THR A 156 -2.50 4.85 -4.25
CA THR A 156 -2.42 3.48 -3.72
C THR A 156 -3.80 2.81 -3.73
N VAL A 157 -4.87 3.52 -3.38
CA VAL A 157 -6.26 3.02 -3.48
C VAL A 157 -6.60 2.69 -4.94
N ARG A 158 -6.28 3.59 -5.88
CA ARG A 158 -6.47 3.35 -7.32
C ARG A 158 -5.68 2.12 -7.80
N ARG A 159 -4.42 1.98 -7.37
CA ARG A 159 -3.58 0.82 -7.70
C ARG A 159 -4.18 -0.48 -7.17
N ALA A 160 -4.75 -0.47 -5.97
CA ALA A 160 -5.45 -1.62 -5.40
C ALA A 160 -6.68 -2.00 -6.23
N HIS A 161 -7.51 -1.03 -6.62
CA HIS A 161 -8.65 -1.29 -7.49
C HIS A 161 -8.24 -1.86 -8.85
N GLN A 162 -7.22 -1.26 -9.49
CA GLN A 162 -6.70 -1.75 -10.78
C GLN A 162 -6.18 -3.19 -10.69
N LEU A 163 -5.44 -3.52 -9.63
CA LEU A 163 -4.93 -4.86 -9.42
C LEU A 163 -6.06 -5.86 -9.17
N ARG A 164 -7.04 -5.50 -8.33
CA ARG A 164 -8.22 -6.33 -8.07
C ARG A 164 -9.03 -6.58 -9.34
N GLU A 165 -9.26 -5.54 -10.13
CA GLU A 165 -9.99 -5.64 -11.39
C GLU A 165 -9.24 -6.52 -12.40
N SER A 166 -7.93 -6.38 -12.51
CA SER A 166 -7.10 -7.23 -13.37
C SER A 166 -7.16 -8.70 -12.93
N ALA A 167 -7.09 -8.96 -11.62
CA ALA A 167 -7.22 -10.30 -11.05
C ALA A 167 -8.62 -10.90 -11.32
N ALA A 168 -9.68 -10.12 -11.15
CA ALA A 168 -11.05 -10.55 -11.43
C ALA A 168 -11.24 -10.90 -12.92
N ARG A 169 -10.69 -10.09 -13.84
CA ARG A 169 -10.74 -10.36 -15.29
C ARG A 169 -10.04 -11.67 -15.64
N VAL A 170 -8.81 -11.88 -15.16
CA VAL A 170 -8.07 -13.14 -15.40
C VAL A 170 -8.82 -14.36 -14.87
N HIS A 171 -9.40 -14.26 -13.67
CA HIS A 171 -10.18 -15.36 -13.10
C HIS A 171 -11.42 -15.68 -13.94
N GLU A 172 -12.11 -14.65 -14.43
CA GLU A 172 -13.28 -14.79 -15.31
C GLU A 172 -12.91 -15.34 -16.69
N ASP A 173 -11.82 -14.86 -17.29
CA ASP A 173 -11.28 -15.37 -18.56
C ASP A 173 -10.92 -16.86 -18.45
N HIS A 174 -10.26 -17.24 -17.35
CA HIS A 174 -9.92 -18.64 -17.09
C HIS A 174 -11.17 -19.50 -16.86
N ARG A 175 -12.13 -19.02 -16.07
CA ARG A 175 -13.41 -19.71 -15.84
C ARG A 175 -14.12 -19.99 -17.16
N ARG A 176 -14.23 -18.99 -18.04
CA ARG A 176 -14.84 -19.15 -19.38
C ARG A 176 -14.09 -20.16 -20.24
N ALA A 177 -12.76 -20.18 -20.19
CA ALA A 177 -11.96 -21.16 -20.93
C ALA A 177 -12.18 -22.60 -20.40
N VAL A 178 -12.22 -22.78 -19.08
CA VAL A 178 -12.53 -24.09 -18.46
C VAL A 178 -13.96 -24.54 -18.80
N GLU A 179 -14.93 -23.63 -18.74
CA GLU A 179 -16.32 -23.93 -19.12
C GLU A 179 -16.45 -24.33 -20.59
N ALA A 180 -15.72 -23.69 -21.49
CA ALA A 180 -15.67 -24.08 -22.89
C ALA A 180 -15.09 -25.50 -23.06
N VAL A 181 -14.06 -25.86 -22.30
CA VAL A 181 -13.50 -27.23 -22.30
C VAL A 181 -14.53 -28.22 -21.77
N VAL A 182 -15.17 -27.95 -20.64
CA VAL A 182 -16.18 -28.84 -20.04
C VAL A 182 -17.38 -29.02 -20.99
N ALA A 183 -17.84 -27.94 -21.63
CA ALA A 183 -18.93 -27.98 -22.60
C ALA A 183 -18.57 -28.81 -23.85
N ALA A 184 -17.34 -28.71 -24.35
CA ALA A 184 -16.86 -29.49 -25.49
C ALA A 184 -16.53 -30.95 -25.10
N TRP A 185 -16.12 -31.19 -23.85
CA TRP A 185 -15.82 -32.52 -23.32
C TRP A 185 -17.07 -33.36 -23.09
N ALA A 186 -18.14 -32.75 -22.57
CA ALA A 186 -19.38 -33.44 -22.22
C ALA A 186 -19.92 -34.38 -23.31
N PRO A 187 -20.11 -33.96 -24.58
CA PRO A 187 -20.61 -34.86 -25.63
C PRO A 187 -19.65 -36.01 -25.94
N VAL A 188 -18.32 -35.75 -25.96
CA VAL A 188 -17.30 -36.77 -26.20
C VAL A 188 -17.31 -37.82 -25.08
N HIS A 189 -17.34 -37.36 -23.83
CA HIS A 189 -17.40 -38.24 -22.67
C HIS A 189 -18.71 -39.05 -22.62
N THR A 190 -19.86 -38.44 -22.91
CA THR A 190 -21.14 -39.16 -23.00
C THR A 190 -21.12 -40.24 -24.08
N ALA A 191 -20.48 -39.98 -25.23
CA ALA A 191 -20.31 -40.97 -26.28
C ALA A 191 -19.44 -42.15 -25.81
N GLU A 192 -18.32 -41.88 -25.13
CA GLU A 192 -17.43 -42.90 -24.58
C GLU A 192 -18.09 -43.73 -23.46
N VAL A 193 -18.85 -43.09 -22.57
CA VAL A 193 -19.64 -43.80 -21.55
C VAL A 193 -20.67 -44.71 -22.22
N ARG A 194 -21.36 -44.22 -23.26
CA ARG A 194 -22.33 -45.04 -24.02
C ARG A 194 -21.64 -46.24 -24.66
N ALA A 195 -20.51 -46.03 -25.35
CA ALA A 195 -19.73 -47.11 -25.96
C ALA A 195 -19.26 -48.14 -24.92
N THR A 196 -18.83 -47.68 -23.74
CA THR A 196 -18.45 -48.54 -22.62
C THR A 196 -19.63 -49.38 -22.14
N LEU A 197 -20.80 -48.77 -21.93
CA LEU A 197 -22.00 -49.45 -21.48
C LEU A 197 -22.59 -50.40 -22.54
N ASP A 198 -22.43 -50.10 -23.83
CA ASP A 198 -22.81 -50.99 -24.93
C ASP A 198 -21.94 -52.25 -24.96
N GLY A 199 -20.67 -52.14 -24.57
CA GLY A 199 -19.76 -53.29 -24.41
C GLY A 199 -20.06 -54.16 -23.19
N LEU A 200 -20.79 -53.65 -22.20
CA LEU A 200 -21.17 -54.40 -21.00
C LEU A 200 -22.48 -55.16 -21.21
N THR A 201 -22.41 -56.49 -21.06
CA THR A 201 -23.61 -57.34 -21.13
C THR A 201 -24.41 -57.30 -19.82
N VAL A 202 -25.72 -57.51 -19.89
CA VAL A 202 -26.58 -57.59 -18.69
C VAL A 202 -26.30 -58.78 -17.76
N ARG A 203 -25.33 -59.66 -18.07
CA ARG A 203 -24.98 -60.82 -17.24
C ARG A 203 -24.56 -60.45 -15.82
N GLY A 204 -24.01 -59.24 -15.63
CA GLY A 204 -23.63 -58.72 -14.31
C GLY A 204 -24.78 -58.06 -13.53
N LEU A 205 -25.96 -57.89 -14.13
CA LEU A 205 -27.11 -57.26 -13.48
C LEU A 205 -28.04 -58.29 -12.83
N PRO A 206 -28.77 -57.93 -11.75
CA PRO A 206 -29.88 -58.72 -11.23
C PRO A 206 -30.90 -59.05 -12.33
N HIS A 207 -31.58 -60.19 -12.23
CA HIS A 207 -32.64 -60.59 -13.16
C HIS A 207 -32.24 -60.60 -14.66
N ALA A 208 -30.95 -60.80 -14.96
CA ALA A 208 -30.38 -60.80 -16.31
C ALA A 208 -31.11 -61.70 -17.33
N ARG A 209 -31.73 -62.80 -16.89
CA ARG A 209 -32.52 -63.69 -17.76
C ARG A 209 -33.80 -63.01 -18.24
N ALA A 210 -34.51 -62.32 -17.34
CA ALA A 210 -35.75 -61.61 -17.68
C ALA A 210 -35.47 -60.40 -18.57
N LEU A 211 -34.40 -59.65 -18.31
CA LEU A 211 -33.96 -58.55 -19.18
C LEU A 211 -33.66 -59.03 -20.62
N ARG A 212 -32.92 -60.15 -20.77
CA ARG A 212 -32.64 -60.73 -22.09
C ARG A 212 -33.88 -61.24 -22.83
N GLN A 213 -34.92 -61.68 -22.12
CA GLN A 213 -36.20 -62.08 -22.74
C GLN A 213 -36.97 -60.88 -23.31
N GLN A 214 -36.57 -59.65 -22.96
CA GLN A 214 -37.13 -58.40 -23.47
C GLN A 214 -36.18 -57.70 -24.45
N ASP A 215 -35.24 -58.44 -25.04
CA ASP A 215 -34.20 -57.96 -25.96
C ASP A 215 -33.26 -56.89 -25.35
N LEU A 216 -33.23 -56.75 -24.02
CA LEU A 216 -32.30 -55.87 -23.31
C LEU A 216 -31.01 -56.65 -23.00
N SER A 217 -30.11 -56.71 -23.99
CA SER A 217 -28.88 -57.51 -23.93
C SER A 217 -27.65 -56.75 -23.38
N THR A 218 -27.65 -55.42 -23.46
CA THR A 218 -26.58 -54.55 -22.97
C THR A 218 -27.04 -53.68 -21.80
N VAL A 219 -26.09 -53.24 -20.97
CA VAL A 219 -26.38 -52.34 -19.84
C VAL A 219 -26.96 -51.01 -20.36
N ASN A 220 -26.45 -50.49 -21.48
CA ASN A 220 -26.99 -49.27 -22.10
C ASN A 220 -28.44 -49.45 -22.58
N ALA A 221 -28.81 -50.60 -23.16
CA ALA A 221 -30.20 -50.88 -23.55
C ALA A 221 -31.15 -50.87 -22.35
N VAL A 222 -30.72 -51.42 -21.20
CA VAL A 222 -31.48 -51.34 -19.94
C VAL A 222 -31.60 -49.91 -19.45
N ARG A 223 -30.53 -49.10 -19.56
CA ARG A 223 -30.56 -47.67 -19.23
C ARG A 223 -31.56 -46.90 -20.09
N ASP A 224 -31.52 -47.10 -21.40
CA ASP A 224 -32.43 -46.42 -22.34
C ASP A 224 -33.89 -46.85 -22.09
N ALA A 225 -34.12 -48.11 -21.72
CA ALA A 225 -35.43 -48.59 -21.29
C ALA A 225 -35.89 -47.94 -19.97
N ALA A 226 -35.00 -47.78 -18.98
CA ALA A 226 -35.31 -47.13 -17.71
C ALA A 226 -35.67 -45.64 -17.88
N VAL A 227 -34.98 -44.94 -18.79
CA VAL A 227 -35.32 -43.54 -19.15
C VAL A 227 -36.68 -43.47 -19.83
N ARG A 228 -36.99 -44.43 -20.71
CA ARG A 228 -38.28 -44.48 -21.41
C ARG A 228 -39.45 -44.85 -20.49
N TYR A 229 -39.20 -45.65 -19.46
CA TYR A 229 -40.21 -46.17 -18.54
C TYR A 229 -39.79 -45.95 -17.07
N PRO A 230 -39.95 -44.72 -16.53
CA PRO A 230 -39.54 -44.41 -15.17
C PRO A 230 -40.20 -45.32 -14.12
N GLY A 231 -39.39 -45.95 -13.27
CA GLY A 231 -39.84 -46.83 -12.19
C GLY A 231 -40.41 -48.18 -12.63
N ARG A 232 -40.35 -48.52 -13.93
CA ARG A 232 -40.82 -49.81 -14.46
C ARG A 232 -39.94 -50.30 -15.60
N LEU A 233 -39.36 -51.48 -15.47
CA LEU A 233 -38.70 -52.16 -16.58
C LEU A 233 -39.63 -53.22 -17.19
N PRO A 234 -39.70 -53.35 -18.52
CA PRO A 234 -40.49 -54.39 -19.18
C PRO A 234 -40.16 -55.78 -18.63
N GLY A 235 -41.18 -56.60 -18.37
CA GLY A 235 -41.02 -57.97 -17.87
C GLY A 235 -40.59 -58.12 -16.41
N LEU A 236 -40.46 -57.02 -15.66
CA LEU A 236 -40.05 -57.04 -14.24
C LEU A 236 -41.13 -56.48 -13.31
N GLY A 237 -41.25 -57.10 -12.12
CA GLY A 237 -42.03 -56.53 -11.01
C GLY A 237 -41.34 -55.33 -10.37
N ARG A 238 -42.04 -54.60 -9.49
CA ARG A 238 -41.52 -53.39 -8.84
C ARG A 238 -40.19 -53.61 -8.10
N ARG A 239 -40.14 -54.61 -7.20
CA ARG A 239 -38.93 -54.92 -6.43
C ARG A 239 -37.75 -55.33 -7.32
N ALA A 240 -38.01 -56.15 -8.34
CA ALA A 240 -36.99 -56.55 -9.31
C ALA A 240 -36.50 -55.36 -10.16
N THR A 241 -37.40 -54.43 -10.49
CA THR A 241 -37.03 -53.17 -11.15
C THR A 241 -36.14 -52.33 -10.24
N GLU A 242 -36.49 -52.15 -8.97
CA GLU A 242 -35.68 -51.40 -8.00
C GLU A 242 -34.27 -52.00 -7.85
N GLU A 243 -34.15 -53.33 -7.74
CA GLU A 243 -32.87 -54.04 -7.68
C GLU A 243 -32.01 -53.83 -8.94
N VAL A 244 -32.63 -53.88 -10.13
CA VAL A 244 -31.93 -53.62 -11.40
C VAL A 244 -31.50 -52.17 -11.52
N LEU A 245 -32.35 -51.20 -11.15
CA LEU A 245 -32.02 -49.79 -11.21
C LEU A 245 -30.87 -49.42 -10.27
N ALA A 246 -30.83 -49.97 -9.05
CA ALA A 246 -29.72 -49.77 -8.13
C ALA A 246 -28.39 -50.33 -8.68
N ALA A 247 -28.42 -51.55 -9.25
CA ALA A 247 -27.24 -52.14 -9.88
C ALA A 247 -26.81 -51.38 -11.15
N LEU A 248 -27.77 -50.88 -11.92
CA LEU A 248 -27.54 -50.07 -13.11
C LEU A 248 -26.89 -48.73 -12.75
N GLU A 249 -27.35 -48.06 -11.69
CA GLU A 249 -26.75 -46.82 -11.20
C GLU A 249 -25.28 -47.04 -10.84
N HIS A 250 -24.98 -48.09 -10.05
CA HIS A 250 -23.61 -48.44 -9.69
C HIS A 250 -22.74 -48.75 -10.92
N THR A 251 -23.25 -49.57 -11.85
CA THR A 251 -22.52 -49.92 -13.09
C THR A 251 -22.28 -48.70 -13.97
N THR A 252 -23.24 -47.78 -14.03
CA THR A 252 -23.13 -46.53 -14.80
C THR A 252 -22.10 -45.59 -14.18
N ALA A 253 -22.06 -45.51 -12.85
CA ALA A 253 -21.02 -44.75 -12.15
C ALA A 253 -19.62 -45.31 -12.44
N GLU A 254 -19.43 -46.62 -12.35
CA GLU A 254 -18.14 -47.24 -12.71
C GLU A 254 -17.78 -47.06 -14.19
N ALA A 255 -18.77 -47.07 -15.08
CA ALA A 255 -18.54 -46.81 -16.50
C ALA A 255 -18.13 -45.36 -16.75
N CYS A 256 -18.69 -44.39 -16.02
CA CYS A 256 -18.20 -43.00 -16.03
C CYS A 256 -16.74 -42.94 -15.59
N ASP A 257 -16.37 -43.58 -14.47
CA ASP A 257 -15.00 -43.54 -13.94
C ASP A 257 -13.99 -44.21 -14.90
N ARG A 258 -14.43 -45.22 -15.67
CA ARG A 258 -13.60 -45.93 -16.65
C ARG A 258 -13.56 -45.28 -18.03
N ALA A 259 -14.50 -44.40 -18.36
CA ALA A 259 -14.60 -43.77 -19.68
C ALA A 259 -13.54 -42.67 -19.86
N ALA A 260 -12.31 -43.08 -20.16
CA ALA A 260 -11.23 -42.16 -20.48
C ALA A 260 -11.41 -41.60 -21.90
N VAL A 261 -11.63 -40.29 -22.02
CA VAL A 261 -11.71 -39.61 -23.32
C VAL A 261 -10.36 -39.72 -24.03
N ARG A 262 -10.36 -40.36 -25.20
CA ARG A 262 -9.18 -40.47 -26.06
C ARG A 262 -9.23 -39.34 -27.10
N LEU A 263 -8.16 -38.55 -27.16
CA LEU A 263 -8.00 -37.50 -28.16
C LEU A 263 -7.29 -38.11 -29.37
N ASP A 264 -8.00 -38.25 -30.50
CA ASP A 264 -7.41 -38.72 -31.76
C ASP A 264 -6.87 -37.52 -32.58
N ALA A 265 -5.59 -37.59 -32.94
CA ALA A 265 -4.93 -36.56 -33.74
C ALA A 265 -5.16 -36.73 -35.25
N GLU A 266 -5.35 -37.95 -35.73
CA GLU A 266 -5.32 -38.28 -37.16
C GLU A 266 -6.63 -37.88 -37.85
N ARG A 267 -7.78 -38.25 -37.25
CA ARG A 267 -9.12 -37.90 -37.77
C ARG A 267 -10.11 -37.66 -36.63
N PRO A 268 -9.94 -36.57 -35.84
CA PRO A 268 -10.91 -36.24 -34.82
C PRO A 268 -12.29 -36.00 -35.43
N GLY A 269 -13.33 -36.52 -34.78
CA GLY A 269 -14.70 -36.12 -35.07
C GLY A 269 -14.94 -34.64 -34.76
N GLN A 270 -16.12 -34.13 -35.11
CA GLN A 270 -16.47 -32.72 -34.88
C GLN A 270 -16.37 -32.34 -33.39
N ASP A 271 -16.85 -33.19 -32.48
CA ASP A 271 -16.83 -32.93 -31.04
C ASP A 271 -15.39 -32.99 -30.47
N THR A 272 -14.58 -33.95 -30.91
CA THR A 272 -13.15 -34.02 -30.54
C THR A 272 -12.39 -32.80 -31.05
N THR A 273 -12.72 -32.30 -32.24
CA THR A 273 -12.13 -31.06 -32.79
C THR A 273 -12.50 -29.84 -31.94
N ALA A 274 -13.77 -29.72 -31.53
CA ALA A 274 -14.20 -28.67 -30.61
C ALA A 274 -13.46 -28.74 -29.27
N LEU A 275 -13.28 -29.95 -28.73
CA LEU A 275 -12.53 -30.17 -27.48
C LEU A 275 -11.06 -29.78 -27.62
N LEU A 276 -10.38 -30.20 -28.69
CA LEU A 276 -8.99 -29.82 -28.95
C LEU A 276 -8.82 -28.30 -29.07
N ARG A 277 -9.76 -27.60 -29.72
CA ARG A 277 -9.75 -26.14 -29.82
C ARG A 277 -9.90 -25.47 -28.45
N ALA A 278 -10.83 -25.94 -27.62
CA ALA A 278 -11.01 -25.41 -26.28
C ALA A 278 -9.78 -25.66 -25.39
N LEU A 279 -9.19 -26.86 -25.44
CA LEU A 279 -7.99 -27.21 -24.69
C LEU A 279 -6.78 -26.39 -25.11
N ARG A 280 -6.64 -26.09 -26.41
CA ARG A 280 -5.52 -25.29 -26.91
C ARG A 280 -5.44 -23.91 -26.25
N VAL A 281 -6.56 -23.30 -25.87
CA VAL A 281 -6.57 -22.03 -25.11
C VAL A 281 -5.76 -22.18 -23.82
N LEU A 282 -6.04 -23.24 -23.05
CA LEU A 282 -5.37 -23.50 -21.78
C LEU A 282 -3.92 -23.94 -21.98
N VAL A 283 -3.63 -24.75 -23.00
CA VAL A 283 -2.27 -25.24 -23.31
C VAL A 283 -1.38 -24.10 -23.81
N ALA A 284 -1.89 -23.22 -24.68
CA ALA A 284 -1.17 -22.07 -25.19
C ALA A 284 -0.84 -21.06 -24.08
N ALA A 285 -1.77 -20.88 -23.13
CA ALA A 285 -1.55 -20.01 -21.98
C ALA A 285 -0.43 -20.49 -21.05
N GLY A 286 -0.16 -21.80 -21.02
CA GLY A 286 0.99 -22.39 -20.35
C GLY A 286 0.94 -22.36 -18.80
N PRO A 287 1.96 -22.92 -18.13
CA PRO A 287 1.97 -23.06 -16.67
C PRO A 287 2.05 -21.73 -15.93
N GLU A 288 2.68 -20.71 -16.51
CA GLU A 288 2.76 -19.37 -15.92
C GLU A 288 1.37 -18.73 -15.77
N THR A 289 0.47 -18.98 -16.73
CA THR A 289 -0.92 -18.51 -16.63
C THR A 289 -1.66 -19.20 -15.49
N TYR A 290 -1.44 -20.50 -15.28
CA TYR A 290 -2.03 -21.23 -14.16
C TYR A 290 -1.59 -20.62 -12.81
N TRP A 291 -0.29 -20.36 -12.65
CA TRP A 291 0.22 -19.68 -11.46
C TRP A 291 -0.39 -18.28 -11.29
N ALA A 292 -0.51 -17.51 -12.38
CA ALA A 292 -1.10 -16.17 -12.34
C ALA A 292 -2.60 -16.21 -11.95
N VAL A 293 -3.36 -17.21 -12.41
CA VAL A 293 -4.77 -17.43 -12.04
C VAL A 293 -4.90 -17.77 -10.56
N GLU A 294 -4.07 -18.67 -10.02
CA GLU A 294 -4.10 -19.00 -8.58
C GLU A 294 -3.73 -17.78 -7.72
N ARG A 295 -2.74 -16.98 -8.15
CA ARG A 295 -2.42 -15.70 -7.50
C ARG A 295 -3.55 -14.67 -7.63
N ALA A 296 -4.24 -14.62 -8.76
CA ALA A 296 -5.41 -13.76 -8.96
C ALA A 296 -6.53 -14.13 -7.97
N ARG A 297 -6.80 -15.42 -7.79
CA ARG A 297 -7.79 -15.92 -6.83
C ARG A 297 -7.42 -15.56 -5.39
N ALA A 298 -6.17 -15.81 -5.00
CA ALA A 298 -5.67 -15.43 -3.67
C ALA A 298 -5.76 -13.91 -3.44
N LEU A 299 -5.41 -13.10 -4.44
CA LEU A 299 -5.57 -11.65 -4.38
C LEU A 299 -7.05 -11.24 -4.22
N GLY A 300 -7.98 -11.91 -4.88
CA GLY A 300 -9.42 -11.64 -4.73
C GLY A 300 -9.93 -11.83 -3.30
N VAL A 301 -9.39 -12.83 -2.58
CA VAL A 301 -9.69 -13.07 -1.15
C VAL A 301 -9.10 -11.98 -0.26
N HIS A 302 -7.91 -11.48 -0.57
CA HIS A 302 -7.21 -10.51 0.27
C HIS A 302 -7.53 -9.04 -0.05
N LEU A 303 -7.84 -8.69 -1.30
CA LEU A 303 -8.15 -7.33 -1.75
C LEU A 303 -9.66 -7.12 -1.88
N THR A 304 -10.38 -7.31 -0.78
CA THR A 304 -11.83 -7.14 -0.78
C THR A 304 -12.22 -5.65 -0.94
N PRO A 305 -13.41 -5.35 -1.51
CA PRO A 305 -13.94 -3.98 -1.55
C PRO A 305 -13.95 -3.29 -0.19
N GLU A 306 -14.28 -4.03 0.88
CA GLU A 306 -14.39 -3.52 2.24
C GLU A 306 -13.02 -3.14 2.79
N LEU A 307 -11.98 -3.95 2.53
CA LEU A 307 -10.62 -3.62 2.92
C LEU A 307 -10.15 -2.32 2.26
N ILE A 308 -10.37 -2.19 0.94
CA ILE A 308 -9.96 -1.00 0.19
C ILE A 308 -10.73 0.23 0.70
N ALA A 309 -12.03 0.10 0.93
CA ALA A 309 -12.86 1.18 1.47
C ALA A 309 -12.42 1.59 2.88
N ALA A 310 -12.14 0.64 3.77
CA ALA A 310 -11.66 0.89 5.12
C ALA A 310 -10.29 1.60 5.11
N ALA A 311 -9.38 1.20 4.22
CA ALA A 311 -8.05 1.82 4.06
C ALA A 311 -8.11 3.23 3.45
N ALA A 312 -9.14 3.52 2.64
CA ALA A 312 -9.35 4.81 1.97
C ALA A 312 -10.04 5.85 2.87
N ARG A 313 -10.56 5.47 4.05
CA ARG A 313 -11.26 6.39 4.96
C ARG A 313 -10.32 7.53 5.38
N PRO A 314 -10.65 8.80 5.06
CA PRO A 314 -9.82 9.92 5.47
C PRO A 314 -9.91 10.10 6.99
N ARG A 315 -8.77 10.26 7.70
CA ARG A 315 -8.73 10.64 9.13
C ARG A 315 -9.48 11.94 9.47
N ARG A 316 -9.93 12.69 8.46
CA ARG A 316 -10.68 13.94 8.59
C ARG A 316 -12.20 13.78 8.72
N SER A 317 -12.77 12.57 8.66
CA SER A 317 -14.14 12.34 9.18
C SER A 317 -14.12 12.48 10.71
N GLY A 318 -14.07 13.73 11.15
CA GLY A 318 -13.57 14.15 12.45
C GLY A 318 -14.51 13.87 13.59
N ARG A 319 -13.96 13.86 14.81
CA ARG A 319 -14.62 13.93 16.13
C ARG A 319 -15.66 12.84 16.46
N TRP A 320 -16.18 12.10 15.48
CA TRP A 320 -17.28 11.13 15.60
C TRP A 320 -16.90 9.71 15.18
N ALA A 321 -15.76 9.53 14.49
CA ALA A 321 -15.25 8.19 14.23
C ALA A 321 -14.72 7.59 15.53
N SER A 322 -15.28 6.48 15.95
CA SER A 322 -14.88 5.78 17.18
C SER A 322 -13.41 5.38 17.11
N GLU A 323 -12.75 5.23 18.27
CA GLU A 323 -11.37 4.72 18.33
C GLU A 323 -11.22 3.37 17.61
N ARG A 324 -12.28 2.56 17.64
CA ARG A 324 -12.37 1.29 16.93
C ARG A 324 -12.29 1.45 15.42
N GLU A 325 -13.05 2.36 14.83
CA GLU A 325 -13.01 2.62 13.38
C GLU A 325 -11.65 3.16 12.92
N GLN A 326 -10.97 3.94 13.77
CA GLN A 326 -9.62 4.43 13.49
C GLN A 326 -8.60 3.28 13.53
N ALA A 327 -8.69 2.41 14.55
CA ALA A 327 -7.84 1.23 14.65
C ALA A 327 -8.04 0.27 13.46
N GLU A 328 -9.30 0.04 13.05
CA GLU A 328 -9.65 -0.76 11.88
C GLU A 328 -9.07 -0.16 10.59
N GLY A 329 -9.18 1.17 10.39
CA GLY A 329 -8.55 1.86 9.27
C GLY A 329 -7.03 1.68 9.22
N HIS A 330 -6.35 1.68 10.37
CA HIS A 330 -4.91 1.43 10.46
C HIS A 330 -4.50 0.01 10.12
N VAL A 331 -5.28 -0.97 10.60
CA VAL A 331 -5.06 -2.36 10.22
C VAL A 331 -5.29 -2.53 8.72
N ALA A 332 -6.38 -1.98 8.17
CA ALA A 332 -6.70 -2.04 6.75
C ALA A 332 -5.61 -1.41 5.88
N ALA A 333 -5.13 -0.22 6.24
CA ALA A 333 -4.05 0.47 5.53
C ALA A 333 -2.75 -0.34 5.51
N ARG A 334 -2.34 -0.89 6.67
CA ARG A 334 -1.13 -1.73 6.76
C ARG A 334 -1.26 -3.02 5.94
N THR A 335 -2.41 -3.68 6.02
CA THR A 335 -2.70 -4.87 5.22
C THR A 335 -2.66 -4.54 3.73
N LEU A 336 -3.28 -3.44 3.29
CA LEU A 336 -3.28 -3.02 1.89
C LEU A 336 -1.86 -2.73 1.39
N HIS A 337 -1.05 -2.03 2.17
CA HIS A 337 0.36 -1.78 1.82
C HIS A 337 1.17 -3.08 1.70
N ARG A 338 0.98 -4.02 2.62
CA ARG A 338 1.66 -5.33 2.58
C ARG A 338 1.29 -6.10 1.31
N VAL A 339 0.00 -6.21 1.01
CA VAL A 339 -0.49 -6.94 -0.18
C VAL A 339 0.03 -6.29 -1.46
N LEU A 340 -0.01 -4.96 -1.56
CA LEU A 340 0.51 -4.23 -2.73
C LEU A 340 2.03 -4.32 -2.87
N ALA A 341 2.77 -4.32 -1.75
CA ALA A 341 4.22 -4.47 -1.77
C ALA A 341 4.61 -5.88 -2.26
N GLN A 342 3.97 -6.92 -1.72
CA GLN A 342 4.17 -8.30 -2.16
C GLN A 342 3.80 -8.46 -3.65
N ALA A 343 2.64 -7.96 -4.07
CA ALA A 343 2.24 -7.99 -5.48
C ALA A 343 3.20 -7.23 -6.40
N GLY A 344 3.84 -6.17 -5.90
CA GLY A 344 4.88 -5.43 -6.61
C GLY A 344 6.16 -6.23 -6.79
N GLN A 345 6.64 -6.91 -5.74
CA GLN A 345 7.83 -7.77 -5.76
C GLN A 345 7.64 -8.96 -6.71
N GLU A 346 6.45 -9.57 -6.71
CA GLU A 346 6.10 -10.69 -7.59
C GLU A 346 5.71 -10.25 -9.02
N HIS A 347 5.77 -8.95 -9.32
CA HIS A 347 5.35 -8.36 -10.60
C HIS A 347 3.94 -8.79 -11.08
N LEU A 348 3.01 -9.02 -10.13
CA LEU A 348 1.70 -9.62 -10.42
C LEU A 348 0.90 -8.86 -11.48
N ALA A 349 0.94 -7.53 -11.48
CA ALA A 349 0.21 -6.75 -12.49
C ALA A 349 0.62 -7.10 -13.93
N ARG A 350 1.92 -7.39 -14.16
CA ARG A 350 2.43 -7.80 -15.47
C ARG A 350 1.98 -9.22 -15.81
N HIS A 351 2.11 -10.15 -14.87
CA HIS A 351 1.70 -11.55 -15.05
C HIS A 351 0.20 -11.68 -15.31
N LEU A 352 -0.64 -10.90 -14.60
CA LEU A 352 -2.09 -10.86 -14.83
C LEU A 352 -2.44 -10.31 -16.22
N ALA A 353 -1.77 -9.23 -16.65
CA ALA A 353 -1.99 -8.68 -17.98
C ALA A 353 -1.60 -9.69 -19.08
N GLN A 354 -0.45 -10.36 -18.93
CA GLN A 354 -0.02 -11.41 -19.87
C GLN A 354 -1.02 -12.57 -19.88
N ALA A 355 -1.42 -13.08 -18.71
CA ALA A 355 -2.37 -14.17 -18.58
C ALA A 355 -3.72 -13.87 -19.26
N SER A 356 -4.26 -12.65 -19.08
CA SER A 356 -5.50 -12.25 -19.76
C SER A 356 -5.30 -12.23 -21.29
N VAL A 357 -4.18 -11.71 -21.78
CA VAL A 357 -3.89 -11.71 -23.22
C VAL A 357 -3.76 -13.12 -23.78
N GLU A 358 -3.09 -14.04 -23.09
CA GLU A 358 -2.95 -15.42 -23.55
C GLU A 358 -4.30 -16.17 -23.57
N LEU A 359 -5.11 -16.00 -22.52
CA LEU A 359 -6.45 -16.60 -22.44
C LEU A 359 -7.39 -16.05 -23.52
N LEU A 360 -7.27 -14.77 -23.87
CA LEU A 360 -8.08 -14.15 -24.93
C LEU A 360 -7.58 -14.49 -26.34
N ARG A 361 -6.26 -14.61 -26.54
CA ARG A 361 -5.66 -14.94 -27.84
C ARG A 361 -5.90 -16.39 -28.26
N GLY A 362 -6.03 -17.31 -27.30
CA GLY A 362 -6.14 -18.74 -27.56
C GLY A 362 -7.42 -19.21 -28.27
N ALA A 363 -8.46 -18.39 -28.37
CA ALA A 363 -9.68 -18.73 -29.10
C ALA A 363 -9.45 -18.66 -30.62
N ASP A 364 -8.87 -19.72 -31.18
CA ASP A 364 -8.54 -19.78 -32.61
C ASP A 364 -9.83 -19.67 -33.46
N PRO A 365 -9.92 -18.72 -34.41
CA PRO A 365 -11.03 -18.63 -35.35
C PRO A 365 -11.06 -19.80 -36.35
N ASP A 366 -10.03 -20.64 -36.44
CA ASP A 366 -9.98 -21.82 -37.30
C ASP A 366 -11.13 -22.82 -37.00
N PRO A 367 -12.16 -22.90 -37.85
CA PRO A 367 -13.32 -23.76 -37.60
C PRO A 367 -12.97 -25.24 -37.77
N GLU A 368 -11.93 -25.57 -38.55
CA GLU A 368 -11.49 -26.94 -38.81
C GLU A 368 -10.52 -27.46 -37.73
N GLY A 369 -10.02 -26.56 -36.87
CA GLY A 369 -9.12 -26.89 -35.76
C GLY A 369 -7.77 -27.47 -36.19
N LEU A 370 -7.33 -27.20 -37.42
CA LEU A 370 -6.05 -27.67 -37.98
C LEU A 370 -4.89 -27.31 -37.06
N ALA A 371 -4.86 -26.06 -36.58
CA ALA A 371 -3.79 -25.60 -35.72
C ALA A 371 -3.85 -26.21 -34.31
N ALA A 372 -5.03 -26.56 -33.80
CA ALA A 372 -5.18 -27.30 -32.55
C ALA A 372 -4.70 -28.75 -32.66
N ARG A 373 -5.00 -29.41 -33.78
CA ARG A 373 -4.53 -30.79 -34.05
C ARG A 373 -3.02 -30.84 -34.23
N ALA A 374 -2.45 -29.91 -34.99
CA ALA A 374 -1.01 -29.83 -35.21
C ALA A 374 -0.25 -29.59 -33.89
N ASP A 375 -0.80 -28.76 -33.01
CA ASP A 375 -0.21 -28.50 -31.69
C ASP A 375 -0.36 -29.70 -30.74
N PHE A 376 -1.51 -30.38 -30.74
CA PHE A 376 -1.72 -31.62 -29.98
C PHE A 376 -0.74 -32.73 -30.40
N ALA A 377 -0.53 -32.91 -31.71
CA ALA A 377 0.40 -33.90 -32.23
C ALA A 377 1.83 -33.68 -31.74
N GLN A 378 2.22 -32.43 -31.49
CA GLN A 378 3.55 -32.09 -30.97
C GLN A 378 3.64 -32.23 -29.44
N ARG A 379 2.55 -31.97 -28.70
CA ARG A 379 2.57 -31.84 -27.24
C ARG A 379 1.38 -32.55 -26.55
N PRO A 380 1.16 -33.86 -26.78
CA PRO A 380 -0.05 -34.54 -26.31
C PRO A 380 -0.19 -34.54 -24.77
N ALA A 381 0.92 -34.65 -24.04
CA ALA A 381 0.91 -34.64 -22.58
C ALA A 381 0.33 -33.34 -21.99
N ALA A 382 0.56 -32.19 -22.64
CA ALA A 382 0.04 -30.91 -22.17
C ALA A 382 -1.50 -30.83 -22.30
N TYR A 383 -2.05 -31.41 -23.36
CA TYR A 383 -3.51 -31.47 -23.57
C TYR A 383 -4.19 -32.39 -22.57
N TYR A 384 -3.61 -33.56 -22.29
CA TYR A 384 -4.15 -34.47 -21.29
C TYR A 384 -4.10 -33.88 -19.88
N TRP A 385 -3.00 -33.18 -19.54
CA TRP A 385 -2.91 -32.46 -18.27
C TRP A 385 -3.96 -31.35 -18.16
N ALA A 386 -4.14 -30.55 -19.22
CA ALA A 386 -5.14 -29.48 -19.25
C ALA A 386 -6.58 -30.04 -19.18
N LEU A 387 -6.83 -31.18 -19.83
CA LEU A 387 -8.11 -31.88 -19.76
C LEU A 387 -8.41 -32.29 -18.33
N GLU A 388 -7.52 -33.05 -17.69
CA GLU A 388 -7.68 -33.50 -16.30
C GLU A 388 -7.88 -32.30 -15.35
N ALA A 389 -7.09 -31.25 -15.49
CA ALA A 389 -7.19 -30.05 -14.66
C ALA A 389 -8.56 -29.36 -14.80
N ALA A 390 -9.10 -29.29 -16.02
CA ALA A 390 -10.40 -28.67 -16.30
C ALA A 390 -11.59 -29.55 -15.87
N THR A 391 -11.49 -30.88 -16.02
CA THR A 391 -12.61 -31.81 -15.78
C THR A 391 -12.66 -32.38 -14.37
N ARG A 392 -11.63 -32.21 -13.53
CA ARG A 392 -11.57 -32.76 -12.15
C ARG A 392 -12.79 -32.46 -11.27
N VAL A 393 -13.50 -31.35 -11.50
CA VAL A 393 -14.77 -31.02 -10.79
C VAL A 393 -15.98 -31.68 -11.47
N SER A 394 -16.00 -31.70 -12.80
CA SER A 394 -17.10 -32.25 -13.62
C SER A 394 -17.13 -33.77 -13.68
N GLU A 395 -15.99 -34.44 -13.56
CA GLU A 395 -15.88 -35.91 -13.42
C GLU A 395 -16.64 -36.40 -12.20
N ARG A 396 -16.65 -35.62 -11.11
CA ARG A 396 -17.41 -35.94 -9.90
C ARG A 396 -18.93 -35.80 -10.09
N SER A 397 -19.37 -35.12 -11.14
CA SER A 397 -20.77 -34.80 -11.45
C SER A 397 -21.25 -35.47 -12.74
N CYS A 398 -20.72 -36.63 -13.12
CA CYS A 398 -21.13 -37.35 -14.34
C CYS A 398 -22.66 -37.28 -14.54
N ALA A 399 -23.11 -36.65 -15.62
CA ALA A 399 -24.53 -36.39 -15.89
C ALA A 399 -25.38 -37.67 -16.06
N HIS A 400 -24.74 -38.83 -16.09
CA HIS A 400 -25.38 -40.14 -16.15
C HIS A 400 -25.62 -40.78 -14.78
N ARG A 401 -25.22 -40.12 -13.68
CA ARG A 401 -25.72 -40.46 -12.34
C ARG A 401 -27.22 -40.13 -12.36
N THR A 402 -28.05 -41.14 -12.54
CA THR A 402 -29.51 -41.00 -12.49
C THR A 402 -29.85 -40.21 -11.24
N ALA A 403 -30.43 -39.02 -11.40
CA ALA A 403 -30.67 -38.09 -10.30
C ALA A 403 -31.32 -38.81 -9.10
N PRO A 404 -30.71 -38.76 -7.90
CA PRO A 404 -31.43 -39.08 -6.68
C PRO A 404 -32.21 -37.84 -6.21
N GLU A 405 -33.52 -38.06 -6.04
CA GLU A 405 -34.52 -37.32 -5.25
C GLU A 405 -34.53 -35.78 -5.28
N GLU A 406 -35.70 -35.24 -5.66
CA GLU A 406 -36.15 -33.89 -5.28
C GLU A 406 -35.80 -33.59 -3.81
N PRO A 407 -35.36 -32.36 -3.48
CA PRO A 407 -35.16 -31.98 -2.09
C PRO A 407 -36.48 -32.16 -1.34
N ARG A 408 -36.52 -33.08 -0.38
CA ARG A 408 -37.58 -33.14 0.62
C ARG A 408 -37.66 -31.77 1.27
N VAL A 409 -38.72 -31.04 0.93
CA VAL A 409 -39.18 -29.89 1.69
C VAL A 409 -39.54 -30.43 3.07
N GLU A 410 -38.64 -30.19 4.01
CA GLU A 410 -38.87 -30.46 5.42
C GLU A 410 -40.01 -29.56 5.87
N ALA A 411 -41.19 -30.16 6.04
CA ALA A 411 -42.34 -29.49 6.62
C ALA A 411 -41.97 -29.04 8.04
N ALA A 412 -41.94 -27.73 8.24
CA ALA A 412 -41.85 -27.13 9.54
C ALA A 412 -43.04 -27.58 10.40
N THR A 413 -42.76 -28.46 11.36
CA THR A 413 -43.57 -28.65 12.56
C THR A 413 -42.65 -28.44 13.76
N GLY A 414 -42.92 -27.38 14.51
CA GLY A 414 -42.20 -26.94 15.70
C GLY A 414 -42.43 -25.47 15.97
#